data_AF-T0Y9C3-F1
#
_entry.id   AF-T0Y9C3-F1
#
_cell.length_a   1.000
_cell.length_b   1.000
_cell.length_c   1.000
_cell.angle_alpha   90.00
_cell.angle_beta   90.00
_cell.angle_gamma   90.00
#
_symmetry.space_group_name_H-M   'P 1'
#
loop_
_entity.id
_entity.type
_entity.pdbx_description
1 polymer ?
#
loop_
_entity_poly.entity_id
_entity_poly.type
_entity_poly.pdbx_seq_one_letter_code
_entity_poly.pdbx_strand_id
1 'polypeptide(L)'
;MQVGQSGTRQTTVFIPAGTTATEVLPNGTTQPITSAHLRATEFTVGANGPQAMPAALPATSAYTYAVDLSLDEAQSAGATTVQFSQPVPVYVNNYLGIPIGTNVPAGWYDPTVGAWKGSTDGVVLKFLRIDANGDAEVDLTGSGTPATAAQLSAYGITTAELAQIAKTFTSGQSFWRVLVPHFTYWDFNYGYNPQAGYLLPPSPQPNPPPASKLRVTPHNHVCTGCQIDAENQRV
;
A
#
# COMPACT_ATOMS: atom_id res chain seq x y z
N MET A 1 -13.66 -21.47 10.25
CA MET A 1 -13.09 -20.50 11.22
C MET A 1 -12.37 -19.44 10.43
N GLN A 2 -12.89 -18.22 10.42
CA GLN A 2 -12.36 -17.10 9.62
C GLN A 2 -11.52 -16.23 10.55
N VAL A 3 -10.19 -16.38 10.49
CA VAL A 3 -9.25 -15.71 11.39
C VAL A 3 -9.03 -14.29 10.88
N GLY A 4 -9.88 -13.37 11.30
CA GLY A 4 -9.59 -11.93 11.34
C GLY A 4 -8.78 -11.54 12.59
N GLN A 5 -7.81 -12.36 13.02
CA GLN A 5 -7.02 -12.14 14.24
C GLN A 5 -5.51 -12.00 13.97
N SER A 6 -5.13 -11.28 12.93
CA SER A 6 -3.71 -10.94 12.75
C SER A 6 -3.38 -9.66 13.53
N GLY A 7 -3.35 -9.74 14.87
CA GLY A 7 -2.93 -8.65 15.76
C GLY A 7 -3.68 -7.31 15.60
N THR A 8 -3.30 -6.30 16.40
CA THR A 8 -3.71 -4.91 16.17
C THR A 8 -2.90 -4.38 14.99
N ARG A 9 -3.56 -3.87 13.93
CA ARG A 9 -2.89 -3.22 12.81
C ARG A 9 -2.81 -1.73 13.05
N GLN A 10 -1.62 -1.18 12.90
CA GLN A 10 -1.35 0.24 13.10
C GLN A 10 -0.49 0.75 11.97
N THR A 11 -0.94 1.86 11.38
CA THR A 11 -0.24 2.56 10.31
C THR A 11 0.26 3.89 10.80
N THR A 12 1.46 4.27 10.39
CA THR A 12 2.08 5.55 10.71
C THR A 12 2.74 6.08 9.45
N VAL A 13 2.49 7.35 9.15
CA VAL A 13 3.13 8.02 8.02
C VAL A 13 4.01 9.13 8.58
N PHE A 14 5.28 9.15 8.21
CA PHE A 14 6.14 10.29 8.49
C PHE A 14 6.23 11.17 7.26
N ILE A 15 6.03 12.48 7.44
CA ILE A 15 6.20 13.46 6.38
C ILE A 15 7.56 14.13 6.61
N PRO A 16 8.58 13.87 5.77
CA PRO A 16 9.88 14.51 5.93
C PRO A 16 9.77 16.03 5.86
N ALA A 17 10.63 16.74 6.61
CA ALA A 17 10.65 18.19 6.58
C ALA A 17 10.90 18.73 5.17
N GLY A 18 10.20 19.79 4.78
CA GLY A 18 10.28 20.38 3.44
C GLY A 18 9.50 19.64 2.35
N THR A 19 8.77 18.57 2.69
CA THR A 19 7.85 17.92 1.74
C THR A 19 6.68 18.85 1.41
N THR A 20 6.40 19.03 0.12
CA THR A 20 5.20 19.72 -0.36
C THR A 20 4.25 18.70 -0.98
N ALA A 21 2.95 18.93 -0.84
CA ALA A 21 1.90 18.10 -1.42
C ALA A 21 1.14 18.90 -2.49
N THR A 22 0.75 18.23 -3.58
CA THR A 22 -0.01 18.80 -4.69
C THR A 22 -1.15 17.86 -5.04
N GLU A 23 -2.38 18.33 -4.99
CA GLU A 23 -3.54 17.57 -5.47
C GLU A 23 -3.63 17.61 -7.00
N VAL A 24 -4.10 16.50 -7.58
CA VAL A 24 -4.36 16.38 -9.03
C VAL A 24 -5.85 16.16 -9.24
N LEU A 25 -6.51 17.13 -9.86
CA LEU A 25 -7.94 17.09 -10.15
C LEU A 25 -8.25 16.20 -11.37
N PRO A 26 -9.49 15.74 -11.56
CA PRO A 26 -9.86 14.85 -12.66
C PRO A 26 -9.60 15.42 -14.06
N ASN A 27 -9.55 16.74 -14.20
CA ASN A 27 -9.22 17.43 -15.46
C ASN A 27 -7.70 17.59 -15.70
N GLY A 28 -6.86 17.02 -14.83
CA GLY A 28 -5.40 17.10 -14.88
C GLY A 28 -4.80 18.39 -14.30
N THR A 29 -5.63 19.33 -13.84
CA THR A 29 -5.14 20.55 -13.16
C THR A 29 -4.59 20.18 -11.79
N THR A 30 -3.51 20.87 -11.39
CA THR A 30 -2.86 20.64 -10.10
C THR A 30 -2.95 21.85 -9.18
N GLN A 31 -3.12 21.64 -7.88
CA GLN A 31 -3.13 22.71 -6.88
C GLN A 31 -2.26 22.34 -5.67
N PRO A 32 -1.49 23.29 -5.11
CA PRO A 32 -0.72 23.03 -3.89
C PRO A 32 -1.63 22.86 -2.68
N ILE A 33 -1.32 21.90 -1.83
CA ILE A 33 -2.02 21.68 -0.55
C ILE A 33 -1.26 22.41 0.55
N THR A 34 -1.93 23.33 1.24
CA THR A 34 -1.34 24.17 2.30
C THR A 34 -1.81 23.81 3.71
N SER A 35 -2.89 23.03 3.83
CA SER A 35 -3.38 22.36 5.03
C SER A 35 -3.63 20.90 4.69
N ALA A 36 -3.26 19.98 5.58
CA ALA A 36 -3.36 18.56 5.32
C ALA A 36 -3.84 17.80 6.56
N HIS A 37 -5.00 17.17 6.46
CA HIS A 37 -5.48 16.19 7.42
C HIS A 37 -5.34 14.80 6.80
N LEU A 38 -4.37 14.03 7.30
CA LEU A 38 -4.08 12.70 6.80
C LEU A 38 -5.08 11.68 7.31
N ARG A 39 -5.56 10.84 6.39
CA ARG A 39 -6.37 9.67 6.68
C ARG A 39 -5.75 8.41 6.07
N ALA A 40 -5.79 7.33 6.85
CA ALA A 40 -5.47 5.98 6.39
C ALA A 40 -6.68 5.09 6.65
N THR A 41 -7.38 4.67 5.61
CA THR A 41 -8.57 3.80 5.71
C THR A 41 -8.22 2.41 5.20
N GLU A 42 -8.06 1.46 6.11
CA GLU A 42 -7.72 0.08 5.76
C GLU A 42 -8.93 -0.65 5.14
N PHE A 43 -8.72 -1.31 4.01
CA PHE A 43 -9.70 -2.18 3.36
C PHE A 43 -9.61 -3.62 3.85
N THR A 44 -8.47 -4.04 4.36
CA THR A 44 -8.21 -5.42 4.81
C THR A 44 -8.75 -5.75 6.22
N VAL A 45 -9.63 -4.91 6.76
CA VAL A 45 -10.25 -5.07 8.10
C VAL A 45 -11.74 -5.43 8.02
N GLY A 46 -12.16 -6.34 8.90
CA GLY A 46 -13.57 -6.74 9.03
C GLY A 46 -14.11 -7.65 7.92
N ALA A 47 -15.33 -8.14 8.10
CA ALA A 47 -15.96 -9.11 7.19
C ALA A 47 -16.30 -8.53 5.80
N ASN A 48 -16.41 -7.21 5.71
CA ASN A 48 -16.72 -6.48 4.48
C ASN A 48 -15.47 -5.95 3.76
N GLY A 49 -14.29 -6.24 4.29
CA GLY A 49 -13.04 -5.71 3.75
C GLY A 49 -12.86 -5.97 2.25
N PRO A 50 -12.99 -7.23 1.78
CA PRO A 50 -12.82 -7.54 0.36
C PRO A 50 -13.77 -6.75 -0.56
N GLN A 51 -14.97 -6.42 -0.08
CA GLN A 51 -15.97 -5.62 -0.80
C GLN A 51 -15.65 -4.12 -0.80
N ALA A 52 -14.81 -3.65 0.14
CA ALA A 52 -14.37 -2.26 0.22
C ALA A 52 -13.15 -1.96 -0.68
N MET A 53 -12.55 -2.98 -1.29
CA MET A 53 -11.42 -2.82 -2.21
C MET A 53 -11.81 -2.02 -3.47
N PRO A 54 -10.94 -1.14 -3.98
CA PRO A 54 -11.23 -0.34 -5.17
C PRO A 54 -11.30 -1.19 -6.46
N ALA A 55 -10.64 -2.34 -6.47
CA ALA A 55 -10.68 -3.33 -7.55
C ALA A 55 -10.21 -4.71 -7.04
N ALA A 56 -10.48 -5.76 -7.82
CA ALA A 56 -9.92 -7.09 -7.55
C ALA A 56 -8.39 -7.06 -7.60
N LEU A 57 -7.73 -7.76 -6.68
CA LEU A 57 -6.28 -7.87 -6.65
C LEU A 57 -5.78 -8.79 -7.78
N PRO A 58 -4.58 -8.54 -8.34
CA PRO A 58 -3.93 -9.47 -9.25
C PRO A 58 -3.86 -10.88 -8.66
N ALA A 59 -3.98 -11.91 -9.49
CA ALA A 59 -4.06 -13.31 -9.03
C ALA A 59 -2.82 -13.77 -8.23
N THR A 60 -1.68 -13.11 -8.40
CA THR A 60 -0.43 -13.39 -7.68
C THR A 60 -0.35 -12.69 -6.31
N SER A 61 -1.28 -11.79 -5.99
CA SER A 61 -1.29 -10.99 -4.76
C SER A 61 -2.19 -11.63 -3.68
N ALA A 62 -1.67 -11.74 -2.46
CA ALA A 62 -2.44 -12.14 -1.30
C ALA A 62 -3.15 -10.94 -0.66
N TYR A 63 -4.20 -11.22 0.13
CA TYR A 63 -5.01 -10.19 0.78
C TYR A 63 -4.33 -9.78 2.10
N THR A 64 -3.35 -8.90 2.00
CA THR A 64 -2.47 -8.53 3.12
C THR A 64 -2.88 -7.22 3.75
N TYR A 65 -2.36 -6.10 3.25
CA TYR A 65 -2.59 -4.77 3.77
C TYR A 65 -2.88 -3.82 2.62
N ALA A 66 -4.17 -3.50 2.46
CA ALA A 66 -4.63 -2.52 1.49
C ALA A 66 -5.26 -1.33 2.21
N VAL A 67 -4.93 -0.13 1.77
CA VAL A 67 -5.26 1.13 2.45
C VAL A 67 -5.53 2.25 1.46
N ASP A 68 -6.53 3.07 1.73
CA ASP A 68 -6.67 4.42 1.17
C ASP A 68 -5.82 5.38 2.00
N LEU A 69 -4.72 5.87 1.42
CA LEU A 69 -3.98 7.01 1.96
C LEU A 69 -4.50 8.26 1.29
N SER A 70 -5.01 9.20 2.07
CA SER A 70 -5.66 10.41 1.57
C SER A 70 -5.41 11.62 2.45
N LEU A 71 -5.62 12.80 1.87
CA LEU A 71 -5.76 14.05 2.60
C LEU A 71 -7.21 14.52 2.48
N ASP A 72 -7.86 14.87 3.58
CA ASP A 72 -9.27 15.26 3.60
C ASP A 72 -9.56 16.46 2.67
N GLU A 73 -8.61 17.41 2.58
CA GLU A 73 -8.69 18.54 1.66
C GLU A 73 -8.74 18.10 0.20
N ALA A 74 -7.89 17.15 -0.19
CA ALA A 74 -7.84 16.62 -1.55
C ALA A 74 -9.10 15.81 -1.88
N GLN A 75 -9.62 15.03 -0.92
CA GLN A 75 -10.89 14.34 -1.08
C GLN A 75 -12.06 15.32 -1.27
N SER A 76 -12.07 16.41 -0.49
CA SER A 76 -13.10 17.45 -0.59
C SER A 76 -13.05 18.21 -1.91
N ALA A 77 -11.86 18.38 -2.48
CA ALA A 77 -11.65 18.96 -3.81
C ALA A 77 -11.98 18.00 -4.97
N GLY A 78 -12.27 16.72 -4.67
CA GLY A 78 -12.49 15.68 -5.68
C GLY A 78 -11.23 15.30 -6.43
N ALA A 79 -10.05 15.46 -5.81
CA ALA A 79 -8.78 15.09 -6.39
C ALA A 79 -8.69 13.56 -6.58
N THR A 80 -8.00 13.17 -7.65
CA THR A 80 -7.77 11.76 -7.99
C THR A 80 -6.53 11.18 -7.32
N THR A 81 -5.58 12.04 -6.93
CA THR A 81 -4.36 11.67 -6.20
C THR A 81 -3.74 12.92 -5.57
N VAL A 82 -2.87 12.71 -4.58
CA VAL A 82 -1.98 13.75 -4.04
C VAL A 82 -0.53 13.35 -4.28
N GLN A 83 0.21 14.16 -5.02
CA GLN A 83 1.63 13.97 -5.31
C GLN A 83 2.50 14.69 -4.27
N PHE A 84 3.57 14.04 -3.80
CA PHE A 84 4.56 14.66 -2.93
C PHE A 84 5.83 15.06 -3.70
N SER A 85 6.50 16.12 -3.27
CA SER A 85 7.80 16.52 -3.85
C SER A 85 8.93 15.52 -3.59
N GLN A 86 8.76 14.66 -2.59
CA GLN A 86 9.63 13.54 -2.28
C GLN A 86 8.79 12.40 -1.67
N PRO A 87 9.15 11.13 -1.87
CA PRO A 87 8.42 10.02 -1.29
C PRO A 87 8.35 10.08 0.24
N VAL A 88 7.22 9.72 0.80
CA VAL A 88 7.00 9.71 2.25
C VAL A 88 6.99 8.27 2.77
N PRO A 89 7.67 7.95 3.88
CA PRO A 89 7.67 6.60 4.44
C PRO A 89 6.37 6.29 5.18
N VAL A 90 5.77 5.15 4.82
CA VAL A 90 4.62 4.54 5.47
C VAL A 90 5.09 3.32 6.23
N TYR A 91 4.70 3.25 7.50
CA TYR A 91 4.98 2.16 8.41
C TYR A 91 3.69 1.41 8.73
N VAL A 92 3.73 0.09 8.63
CA VAL A 92 2.70 -0.82 9.14
C VAL A 92 3.39 -1.75 10.12
N ASN A 93 2.84 -1.92 11.33
CA ASN A 93 3.42 -2.89 12.25
C ASN A 93 3.45 -4.29 11.61
N ASN A 94 4.47 -5.09 11.90
CA ASN A 94 4.66 -6.39 11.26
C ASN A 94 3.71 -7.46 11.84
N TYR A 95 2.40 -7.26 11.66
CA TYR A 95 1.33 -8.05 12.27
C TYR A 95 1.24 -9.49 11.72
N LEU A 96 1.89 -9.76 10.58
CA LEU A 96 2.03 -11.11 10.02
C LEU A 96 3.34 -11.80 10.43
N GLY A 97 4.24 -11.13 11.16
CA GLY A 97 5.50 -11.72 11.60
C GLY A 97 6.44 -12.08 10.45
N ILE A 98 6.43 -11.30 9.37
CA ILE A 98 7.33 -11.48 8.22
C ILE A 98 8.79 -11.28 8.68
N PRO A 99 9.78 -12.05 8.17
CA PRO A 99 11.17 -11.89 8.57
C PRO A 99 11.70 -10.50 8.26
N ILE A 100 12.55 -10.02 9.16
CA ILE A 100 13.32 -8.79 8.95
C ILE A 100 14.21 -8.96 7.72
N GLY A 101 14.32 -7.91 6.92
CA GLY A 101 15.04 -7.89 5.65
C GLY A 101 14.26 -8.46 4.46
N THR A 102 13.04 -8.96 4.66
CA THR A 102 12.16 -9.33 3.54
C THR A 102 11.71 -8.08 2.81
N ASN A 103 11.73 -8.10 1.47
CA ASN A 103 11.10 -7.06 0.68
C ASN A 103 9.59 -7.03 0.94
N VAL A 104 9.01 -5.84 0.95
CA VAL A 104 7.56 -5.63 1.03
C VAL A 104 7.11 -5.23 -0.37
N PRO A 105 6.56 -6.14 -1.18
CA PRO A 105 6.00 -5.76 -2.47
C PRO A 105 4.95 -4.67 -2.29
N ALA A 106 4.92 -3.69 -3.20
CA ALA A 106 3.98 -2.59 -3.14
C ALA A 106 3.34 -2.33 -4.50
N GLY A 107 2.03 -2.10 -4.50
CA GLY A 107 1.29 -1.63 -5.64
C GLY A 107 0.32 -0.52 -5.25
N TRP A 108 -0.10 0.25 -6.24
CA TRP A 108 -1.10 1.30 -6.07
C TRP A 108 -2.15 1.20 -7.17
N TYR A 109 -3.39 1.59 -6.87
CA TYR A 109 -4.46 1.58 -7.86
C TYR A 109 -4.49 2.92 -8.59
N ASP A 110 -4.44 2.86 -9.93
CA ASP A 110 -4.62 4.03 -10.78
C ASP A 110 -6.11 4.13 -11.19
N PRO A 111 -6.88 5.07 -10.63
CA PRO A 111 -8.29 5.21 -10.96
C PRO A 111 -8.51 5.73 -12.39
N THR A 112 -7.51 6.35 -13.02
CA THR A 112 -7.62 6.86 -14.39
C THR A 112 -7.54 5.73 -15.42
N VAL A 113 -6.75 4.70 -15.12
CA VAL A 113 -6.57 3.51 -15.98
C VAL A 113 -7.46 2.35 -15.53
N GLY A 114 -7.92 2.37 -14.27
CA GLY A 114 -8.71 1.29 -13.68
C GLY A 114 -7.89 0.03 -13.38
N ALA A 115 -6.61 0.19 -12.99
CA ALA A 115 -5.70 -0.93 -12.82
C ALA A 115 -4.68 -0.72 -11.69
N TRP A 116 -4.27 -1.84 -11.07
CA TRP A 116 -3.15 -1.88 -10.15
C TRP A 116 -1.81 -1.72 -10.88
N LYS A 117 -0.94 -0.86 -10.36
CA LYS A 117 0.41 -0.61 -10.86
C LYS A 117 1.43 -0.96 -9.78
N GLY A 118 2.52 -1.60 -10.18
CA GLY A 118 3.64 -1.88 -9.28
C GLY A 118 4.35 -0.59 -8.84
N SER A 119 4.93 -0.62 -7.66
CA SER A 119 5.81 0.40 -7.10
C SER A 119 7.12 -0.23 -6.64
N THR A 120 8.06 0.60 -6.22
CA THR A 120 9.28 0.14 -5.54
C THR A 120 8.92 -0.60 -4.26
N ASP A 121 9.49 -1.78 -4.08
CA ASP A 121 9.35 -2.57 -2.86
C ASP A 121 9.83 -1.79 -1.63
N GLY A 122 9.14 -2.01 -0.51
CA GLY A 122 9.60 -1.63 0.81
C GLY A 122 10.47 -2.72 1.46
N VAL A 123 10.63 -2.63 2.78
CA VAL A 123 11.41 -3.59 3.58
C VAL A 123 10.79 -3.81 4.94
N VAL A 124 10.89 -5.04 5.44
CA VAL A 124 10.60 -5.35 6.83
C VAL A 124 11.82 -5.00 7.68
N LEU A 125 11.66 -4.09 8.63
CA LEU A 125 12.73 -3.66 9.53
C LEU A 125 12.38 -3.90 10.99
N LYS A 126 13.40 -3.97 11.85
CA LYS A 126 13.24 -4.04 13.30
C LYS A 126 13.93 -2.86 13.97
N PHE A 127 13.24 -2.19 14.88
CA PHE A 127 13.86 -1.20 15.77
C PHE A 127 14.58 -1.95 16.90
N LEU A 128 15.90 -1.82 16.99
CA LEU A 128 16.71 -2.56 17.96
C LEU A 128 16.81 -1.83 19.31
N ARG A 129 17.29 -0.59 19.27
CA ARG A 129 17.57 0.25 20.43
C ARG A 129 17.84 1.69 19.99
N ILE A 130 17.90 2.60 20.95
CA ILE A 130 18.31 3.99 20.75
C ILE A 130 19.84 4.09 20.95
N ASP A 131 20.53 4.81 20.07
CA ASP A 131 21.96 5.06 20.17
C ASP A 131 22.31 6.22 21.14
N ALA A 132 23.60 6.57 21.23
CA ALA A 132 24.06 7.65 22.09
C ALA A 132 23.61 9.06 21.65
N ASN A 133 23.18 9.22 20.39
CA ASN A 133 22.70 10.49 19.84
C ASN A 133 21.17 10.64 19.99
N GLY A 134 20.48 9.58 20.43
CA GLY A 134 19.03 9.55 20.54
C GLY A 134 18.32 9.06 19.28
N ASP A 135 19.06 8.54 18.30
CA ASP A 135 18.52 8.01 17.05
C ASP A 135 18.25 6.51 17.15
N ALA A 136 17.30 6.02 16.36
CA ALA A 136 17.03 4.60 16.30
C ALA A 136 18.13 3.84 15.55
N GLU A 137 18.63 2.75 16.14
CA GLU A 137 19.36 1.71 15.41
C GLU A 137 18.36 0.65 14.93
N VAL A 138 18.29 0.45 13.61
CA VAL A 138 17.37 -0.50 12.98
C VAL A 138 18.11 -1.66 12.31
N ASP A 139 17.53 -2.86 12.32
CA ASP A 139 18.00 -4.01 11.53
C ASP A 139 17.17 -4.11 10.24
N LEU A 140 17.87 -4.15 9.10
CA LEU A 140 17.29 -4.27 7.75
C LEU A 140 17.59 -5.63 7.10
N THR A 141 18.18 -6.56 7.84
CA THR A 141 18.72 -7.83 7.30
C THR A 141 18.30 -9.07 8.10
N GLY A 142 17.77 -8.88 9.31
CA GLY A 142 17.49 -9.97 10.24
C GLY A 142 18.72 -10.52 10.95
N SER A 143 19.84 -9.79 10.92
CA SER A 143 21.08 -10.18 11.60
C SER A 143 21.06 -9.91 13.10
N GLY A 144 20.10 -9.12 13.60
CA GLY A 144 20.10 -8.59 14.95
C GLY A 144 21.13 -7.48 15.19
N THR A 145 21.77 -6.98 14.13
CA THR A 145 22.77 -5.91 14.20
C THR A 145 22.26 -4.63 13.53
N PRO A 146 22.72 -3.43 13.97
CA PRO A 146 22.34 -2.18 13.34
C PRO A 146 22.73 -2.14 11.85
N ALA A 147 21.84 -1.58 11.04
CA ALA A 147 22.09 -1.34 9.63
C ALA A 147 23.24 -0.35 9.45
N THR A 148 24.09 -0.65 8.47
CA THR A 148 25.16 0.25 8.02
C THR A 148 24.60 1.47 7.29
N ALA A 149 25.39 2.54 7.18
CA ALA A 149 25.01 3.72 6.42
C ALA A 149 24.65 3.42 4.96
N ALA A 150 25.34 2.45 4.33
CA ALA A 150 25.04 2.03 2.96
C ALA A 150 23.66 1.35 2.85
N GLN A 151 23.30 0.51 3.82
CA GLN A 151 21.99 -0.15 3.86
C GLN A 151 20.87 0.87 4.10
N LEU A 152 21.05 1.81 5.03
CA LEU A 152 20.10 2.90 5.27
C LEU A 152 19.89 3.74 4.00
N SER A 153 20.99 4.12 3.33
CA SER A 153 20.94 4.90 2.09
C SER A 153 20.23 4.16 0.95
N ALA A 154 20.38 2.84 0.84
CA ALA A 154 19.71 2.05 -0.20
C ALA A 154 18.17 2.09 -0.10
N TYR A 155 17.65 2.27 1.11
CA TYR A 155 16.21 2.44 1.37
C TYR A 155 15.80 3.90 1.60
N GLY A 156 16.72 4.86 1.44
CA GLY A 156 16.46 6.28 1.68
C GLY A 156 16.10 6.61 3.13
N ILE A 157 16.56 5.82 4.10
CA ILE A 157 16.32 6.08 5.53
C ILE A 157 17.30 7.16 5.99
N THR A 158 16.76 8.28 6.46
CA THR A 158 17.54 9.44 6.91
C THR A 158 17.73 9.45 8.41
N THR A 159 18.73 10.18 8.92
CA THR A 159 18.90 10.40 10.37
C THR A 159 17.65 11.04 11.00
N ALA A 160 17.03 12.00 10.31
CA ALA A 160 15.79 12.61 10.78
C ALA A 160 14.65 11.58 10.92
N GLU A 161 14.58 10.61 10.02
CA GLU A 161 13.63 9.51 10.12
C GLU A 161 13.97 8.56 11.29
N LEU A 162 15.25 8.22 11.51
CA LEU A 162 15.68 7.42 12.66
C LEU A 162 15.32 8.10 13.99
N ALA A 163 15.47 9.43 14.08
CA ALA A 163 15.04 10.21 15.24
C ALA A 163 13.52 10.14 15.46
N GLN A 164 12.71 10.08 14.40
CA GLN A 164 11.26 9.90 14.53
C GLN A 164 10.90 8.47 14.98
N ILE A 165 11.55 7.45 14.41
CA ILE A 165 11.37 6.05 14.84
C ILE A 165 11.61 5.92 16.35
N ALA A 166 12.71 6.49 16.87
CA ALA A 166 13.05 6.44 18.29
C ALA A 166 12.01 7.11 19.21
N LYS A 167 11.27 8.11 18.70
CA LYS A 167 10.23 8.83 19.45
C LYS A 167 8.86 8.16 19.36
N THR A 168 8.55 7.55 18.22
CA THR A 168 7.21 7.03 17.93
C THR A 168 7.05 5.57 18.34
N PHE A 169 8.12 4.78 18.24
CA PHE A 169 8.06 3.34 18.43
C PHE A 169 8.86 2.89 19.64
N THR A 170 8.67 1.63 20.02
CA THR A 170 9.37 0.98 21.12
C THR A 170 10.39 -0.02 20.58
N SER A 171 11.58 -0.03 21.17
CA SER A 171 12.64 -1.01 20.88
C SER A 171 12.10 -2.44 20.91
N GLY A 172 12.50 -3.25 19.94
CA GLY A 172 12.05 -4.63 19.73
C GLY A 172 10.90 -4.78 18.73
N GLN A 173 10.15 -3.71 18.42
CA GLN A 173 9.10 -3.75 17.41
C GLN A 173 9.66 -3.90 15.99
N SER A 174 8.88 -4.51 15.10
CA SER A 174 9.18 -4.60 13.68
C SER A 174 8.03 -4.11 12.82
N PHE A 175 8.38 -3.59 11.64
CA PHE A 175 7.48 -2.84 10.77
C PHE A 175 7.77 -3.16 9.31
N TRP A 176 6.74 -3.07 8.48
CA TRP A 176 6.90 -2.90 7.04
C TRP A 176 7.07 -1.42 6.79
N ARG A 177 8.14 -1.03 6.08
CA ARG A 177 8.40 0.33 5.67
C ARG A 177 8.36 0.42 4.15
N VAL A 178 7.46 1.23 3.61
CA VAL A 178 7.29 1.45 2.17
C VAL A 178 7.35 2.96 1.89
N LEU A 179 8.11 3.37 0.87
CA LEU A 179 8.12 4.76 0.41
C LEU A 179 6.98 4.97 -0.60
N VAL A 180 6.06 5.89 -0.32
CA VAL A 180 4.95 6.23 -1.21
C VAL A 180 5.18 7.63 -1.81
N PRO A 181 5.26 7.77 -3.15
CA PRO A 181 5.43 9.08 -3.80
C PRO A 181 4.14 9.89 -3.88
N HIS A 182 2.99 9.24 -3.68
CA HIS A 182 1.68 9.87 -3.75
C HIS A 182 0.67 9.13 -2.87
N PHE A 183 -0.38 9.83 -2.47
CA PHE A 183 -1.53 9.29 -1.76
C PHE A 183 -2.63 8.91 -2.76
N THR A 184 -3.10 7.69 -2.59
CA THR A 184 -4.13 6.96 -3.35
C THR A 184 -4.41 5.65 -2.60
N TYR A 185 -5.07 4.70 -3.25
CA TYR A 185 -5.18 3.32 -2.77
C TYR A 185 -3.88 2.56 -2.97
N TRP A 186 -3.36 1.99 -1.88
CA TRP A 186 -2.15 1.18 -1.85
C TRP A 186 -2.46 -0.24 -1.41
N ASP A 187 -1.66 -1.17 -1.91
CA ASP A 187 -1.63 -2.58 -1.49
C ASP A 187 -0.17 -2.99 -1.23
N PHE A 188 0.16 -3.35 0.01
CA PHE A 188 1.46 -3.89 0.38
C PHE A 188 1.42 -5.40 0.24
N ASN A 189 1.64 -5.83 -1.00
CA ASN A 189 0.99 -6.95 -1.64
C ASN A 189 1.85 -8.19 -1.67
N TYR A 190 2.17 -8.75 -0.49
CA TYR A 190 2.85 -10.04 -0.43
C TYR A 190 2.15 -11.06 -1.31
N GLY A 191 2.94 -11.76 -2.12
CA GLY A 191 2.40 -12.71 -3.08
C GLY A 191 2.06 -14.05 -2.44
N TYR A 192 1.29 -14.85 -3.19
CA TYR A 192 1.30 -16.29 -3.00
C TYR A 192 2.60 -16.84 -3.62
N ASN A 193 3.59 -17.18 -2.77
CA ASN A 193 4.84 -17.79 -3.23
C ASN A 193 5.13 -19.08 -2.43
N PRO A 194 4.82 -20.28 -2.96
CA PRO A 194 5.06 -21.59 -2.33
C PRO A 194 6.49 -21.84 -1.82
N GLN A 195 7.47 -21.05 -2.29
CA GLN A 195 8.89 -21.16 -1.96
C GLN A 195 9.37 -20.10 -0.96
N ALA A 196 8.57 -19.07 -0.67
CA ALA A 196 8.86 -18.11 0.38
C ALA A 196 8.59 -18.77 1.74
N GLY A 197 9.47 -18.59 2.72
CA GLY A 197 9.34 -19.16 4.07
C GLY A 197 8.09 -18.72 4.86
N TYR A 198 7.17 -17.99 4.23
CA TYR A 198 5.88 -17.51 4.71
C TYR A 198 4.88 -17.57 3.54
N LEU A 199 3.86 -18.44 3.65
CA LEU A 199 2.80 -18.57 2.65
C LEU A 199 1.55 -17.86 3.14
N LEU A 200 1.07 -16.87 2.40
CA LEU A 200 -0.27 -16.32 2.59
C LEU A 200 -1.20 -16.89 1.52
N PRO A 201 -2.41 -17.35 1.87
CA PRO A 201 -3.36 -17.86 0.88
C PRO A 201 -3.71 -16.76 -0.13
N PRO A 202 -4.01 -17.12 -1.39
CA PRO A 202 -4.43 -16.14 -2.38
C PRO A 202 -5.66 -15.38 -1.90
N SER A 203 -5.78 -14.12 -2.32
CA SER A 203 -6.94 -13.29 -2.01
C SER A 203 -8.22 -13.98 -2.46
N PRO A 204 -9.30 -13.98 -1.65
CA PRO A 204 -10.61 -14.38 -2.13
C PRO A 204 -10.96 -13.49 -3.33
N GLN A 205 -11.01 -14.07 -4.52
CA GLN A 205 -11.45 -13.34 -5.70
C GLN A 205 -12.96 -13.12 -5.57
N PRO A 206 -13.51 -11.96 -6.00
CA PRO A 206 -14.95 -11.83 -6.17
C PRO A 206 -15.44 -13.00 -7.03
N ASN A 207 -16.53 -13.65 -6.63
CA ASN A 207 -17.14 -14.66 -7.50
C ASN A 207 -17.43 -13.97 -8.84
N PRO A 208 -16.99 -14.53 -9.99
CA PRO A 208 -17.46 -14.02 -11.25
C PRO A 208 -18.99 -14.02 -11.21
N PRO A 209 -19.65 -12.96 -11.72
CA PRO A 209 -21.11 -13.00 -11.85
C PRO A 209 -21.48 -14.33 -12.51
N PRO A 210 -22.54 -15.01 -12.05
CA PRO A 210 -22.97 -16.25 -12.65
C PRO A 210 -23.02 -15.98 -14.14
N ALA A 211 -22.28 -16.77 -14.94
CA ALA A 211 -22.18 -16.58 -16.37
C ALA A 211 -23.59 -16.26 -16.85
N SER A 212 -23.80 -15.02 -17.32
CA SER A 212 -25.08 -14.69 -17.93
C SER A 212 -25.28 -15.80 -18.92
N LYS A 213 -26.37 -16.55 -18.79
CA LYS A 213 -26.66 -17.63 -19.73
C LYS A 213 -26.51 -16.96 -21.08
N LEU A 214 -25.43 -17.26 -21.80
CA LEU A 214 -25.18 -16.70 -23.12
C LEU A 214 -26.48 -16.97 -23.81
N ARG A 215 -27.23 -15.90 -24.10
CA ARG A 215 -28.47 -16.04 -24.84
C ARG A 215 -27.96 -16.66 -26.12
N VAL A 216 -28.30 -17.93 -26.34
CA VAL A 216 -27.94 -18.63 -27.56
C VAL A 216 -28.73 -17.89 -28.62
N THR A 217 -28.12 -16.84 -29.17
CA THR A 217 -28.55 -16.27 -30.43
C THR A 217 -27.97 -17.22 -31.45
N PRO A 218 -28.79 -18.08 -32.08
CA PRO A 218 -28.35 -18.63 -33.34
C PRO A 218 -28.11 -17.45 -34.27
N HIS A 219 -27.22 -17.65 -35.23
CA HIS A 219 -26.87 -16.76 -36.34
C HIS A 219 -25.47 -16.15 -36.27
N ASN A 220 -24.52 -16.97 -36.75
CA ASN A 220 -23.47 -16.60 -37.69
C ASN A 220 -23.46 -15.13 -38.15
N HIS A 221 -22.71 -14.28 -37.45
CA HIS A 221 -22.19 -13.05 -38.07
C HIS A 221 -20.70 -12.93 -37.77
N VAL A 222 -19.91 -12.83 -38.82
CA VAL A 222 -18.48 -12.52 -38.76
C VAL A 222 -18.35 -11.04 -38.39
N CYS A 223 -17.96 -10.72 -37.15
CA CYS A 223 -17.59 -9.36 -36.79
C CYS A 223 -16.06 -9.21 -36.87
N THR A 224 -15.59 -8.59 -37.95
CA THR A 224 -14.30 -7.88 -37.99
C THR A 224 -14.40 -6.64 -37.11
N GLY A 225 -13.74 -6.66 -35.96
CA GLY A 225 -13.62 -5.53 -35.02
C GLY A 225 -14.67 -5.55 -33.92
N CYS A 226 -14.29 -5.97 -32.71
CA CYS A 226 -15.09 -5.73 -31.51
C CYS A 226 -14.48 -4.57 -30.73
N GLN A 227 -15.19 -3.44 -30.75
CA GLN A 227 -15.07 -2.35 -29.79
C GLN A 227 -15.86 -2.79 -28.54
N ILE A 228 -15.23 -2.74 -27.36
CA ILE A 228 -15.91 -3.00 -26.08
C ILE A 228 -16.26 -1.65 -25.47
N ASP A 229 -17.56 -1.34 -25.42
CA ASP A 229 -18.09 -0.22 -24.64
C ASP A 229 -18.19 -0.63 -23.17
N ALA A 230 -17.57 0.16 -22.29
CA ALA A 230 -17.68 0.00 -20.85
C ALA A 230 -18.98 0.66 -20.36
N GLU A 231 -19.92 -0.14 -19.88
CA GLU A 231 -21.21 0.34 -19.37
C GLU A 231 -21.10 0.63 -17.86
N ASN A 232 -21.30 1.89 -17.50
CA ASN A 232 -21.40 2.38 -16.12
C ASN A 232 -22.69 1.86 -15.46
N GLN A 233 -22.63 1.50 -14.17
CA GLN A 233 -23.83 1.46 -13.33
C GLN A 233 -23.73 2.43 -12.16
N ARG A 234 -24.60 3.44 -12.22
CA ARG A 234 -25.10 4.21 -11.07
C ARG A 234 -26.18 3.40 -10.36
N VAL A 235 -26.24 3.53 -9.04
CA VAL A 235 -27.50 3.83 -8.32
C VAL A 235 -27.19 4.91 -7.30
#